data_AF-A0A0C3QFX2-F1
#
_entry.id   AF-A0A0C3QFX2-F1
#
_cell.length_a   1.000
_cell.length_b   1.000
_cell.length_c   1.000
_cell.angle_alpha   90.00
_cell.angle_beta   90.00
_cell.angle_gamma   90.00
#
_symmetry.space_group_name_H-M   'P 1'
#
loop_
_entity.id
_entity.type
_entity.pdbx_description
1 polymer ?
#
loop_
_entity_poly.entity_id
_entity_poly.type
_entity_poly.pdbx_seq_one_letter_code
_entity_poly.pdbx_strand_id
1 'polypeptide(L)'
;MTIFKQRHPDAGNKFALAFVKRFGLRIPQQRIFKSLERVNKAARKIRQSQGINRRVYRVSRPNYLWHMDGYHKLIRYGFVIHGIIDGYCRTVWSNSLLHPCYDLI
;
A
#
# COMPACT_ATOMS: atom_id res chain seq x y z
N MET A 1 -15.07 -19.49 -10.44
CA MET A 1 -14.01 -18.44 -10.46
C MET A 1 -13.08 -18.54 -11.67
N THR A 2 -13.09 -19.63 -12.44
CA THR A 2 -12.23 -19.84 -13.62
C THR A 2 -12.46 -18.80 -14.74
N ILE A 3 -13.70 -18.63 -15.20
CA ILE A 3 -14.07 -17.63 -16.23
C ILE A 3 -13.69 -16.21 -15.79
N PHE A 4 -13.95 -15.87 -14.52
CA PHE A 4 -13.54 -14.59 -13.96
C PHE A 4 -12.03 -14.39 -14.05
N LYS A 5 -11.23 -15.42 -13.76
CA LYS A 5 -9.77 -15.33 -13.82
C LYS A 5 -9.24 -15.26 -15.25
N GLN A 6 -9.91 -15.90 -16.20
CA GLN A 6 -9.60 -15.79 -17.62
C GLN A 6 -9.83 -14.37 -18.15
N ARG A 7 -10.91 -13.70 -17.72
CA ARG A 7 -11.20 -12.30 -18.07
C ARG A 7 -10.35 -11.28 -17.28
N HIS A 8 -9.93 -11.64 -16.07
CA HIS A 8 -9.18 -10.77 -15.17
C HIS A 8 -7.98 -11.50 -14.53
N PRO A 9 -6.91 -11.74 -15.31
CA PRO A 9 -5.74 -12.50 -14.87
C PRO A 9 -5.01 -11.84 -13.71
N ASP A 10 -5.02 -10.51 -13.60
CA ASP A 10 -4.31 -9.79 -12.54
C ASP A 10 -5.18 -9.47 -11.33
N ALA A 11 -6.50 -9.59 -11.44
CA ALA A 11 -7.42 -9.26 -10.36
C ALA A 11 -7.11 -10.03 -9.05
N GLY A 12 -6.97 -9.27 -7.97
CA GLY A 12 -6.80 -9.80 -6.62
C GLY A 12 -8.13 -10.19 -5.97
N ASN A 13 -8.01 -10.73 -4.75
CA ASN A 13 -9.13 -11.23 -3.95
C ASN A 13 -10.22 -10.18 -3.69
N LYS A 14 -9.83 -8.92 -3.45
CA LYS A 14 -10.77 -7.81 -3.22
C LYS A 14 -11.59 -7.48 -4.46
N PHE A 15 -10.96 -7.47 -5.64
CA PHE A 15 -11.66 -7.25 -6.91
C PHE A 15 -12.64 -8.38 -7.21
N ALA A 16 -12.26 -9.63 -6.96
CA ALA A 16 -13.16 -10.76 -7.14
C ALA A 16 -14.38 -10.72 -6.21
N LEU A 17 -14.18 -10.32 -4.96
CA LEU A 17 -15.28 -10.10 -4.01
C LEU A 17 -16.24 -9.01 -4.51
N ALA A 18 -15.70 -7.88 -4.96
CA ALA A 18 -16.50 -6.78 -5.52
C ALA A 18 -17.24 -7.19 -6.79
N PHE A 19 -16.60 -7.95 -7.67
CA PHE A 19 -17.19 -8.49 -8.89
C PHE A 19 -18.41 -9.36 -8.57
N VAL A 20 -18.27 -10.34 -7.68
CA VAL A 20 -19.39 -11.21 -7.26
C VAL A 20 -20.52 -10.38 -6.64
N LYS A 21 -20.18 -9.40 -5.80
CA LYS A 21 -21.16 -8.50 -5.18
C LYS A 21 -21.94 -7.67 -6.21
N ARG A 22 -21.30 -7.23 -7.30
CA ARG A 22 -21.93 -6.48 -8.39
C ARG A 22 -23.00 -7.29 -9.14
N PHE A 23 -22.85 -8.60 -9.22
CA PHE A 23 -23.87 -9.49 -9.81
C PHE A 23 -24.98 -9.90 -8.83
N GLY A 24 -25.07 -9.24 -7.66
CA GLY A 24 -26.10 -9.52 -6.66
C GLY A 24 -25.87 -10.80 -5.85
N LEU A 25 -24.75 -11.49 -6.07
CA LEU A 25 -24.44 -12.76 -5.40
C LEU A 25 -23.88 -12.50 -3.99
N ARG A 26 -24.58 -12.99 -2.96
CA ARG A 26 -24.12 -12.94 -1.56
C ARG A 26 -23.41 -14.24 -1.19
N ILE A 27 -22.14 -14.34 -1.57
CA ILE A 27 -21.30 -15.50 -1.26
C ILE A 27 -20.32 -15.14 -0.12
N PRO A 28 -20.11 -16.03 0.87
CA PRO A 28 -19.10 -15.82 1.90
C PRO A 28 -17.71 -15.59 1.29
N GLN A 29 -17.01 -14.56 1.78
CA GLN A 29 -15.67 -14.19 1.29
C GLN A 29 -14.70 -15.38 1.30
N GLN A 30 -14.77 -16.23 2.32
CA GLN A 30 -13.94 -17.44 2.43
C GLN A 30 -14.17 -18.42 1.26
N ARG A 31 -15.40 -18.59 0.78
CA ARG A 31 -15.71 -19.47 -0.36
C ARG A 31 -15.12 -18.92 -1.65
N ILE A 32 -15.23 -17.62 -1.87
CA ILE A 32 -14.64 -16.94 -3.03
C ILE A 32 -13.12 -17.12 -3.02
N PHE A 33 -12.49 -16.90 -1.88
CA PHE A 33 -11.03 -16.97 -1.74
C PHE A 33 -10.50 -18.39 -1.92
N LYS A 34 -11.15 -19.40 -1.31
CA LYS A 34 -10.84 -20.82 -1.54
C LYS A 34 -11.00 -21.21 -3.01
N SER A 35 -12.03 -20.71 -3.69
CA SER A 35 -12.23 -20.98 -5.12
C SER A 35 -11.15 -20.33 -5.99
N LEU A 36 -10.76 -19.08 -5.69
CA LEU A 36 -9.66 -18.39 -6.39
C LEU A 36 -8.31 -19.06 -6.13
N GLU A 37 -8.07 -19.54 -4.92
CA GLU A 37 -6.84 -20.24 -4.57
C GLU A 37 -6.69 -21.54 -5.37
N ARG A 38 -7.77 -22.30 -5.55
CA ARG A 38 -7.75 -23.51 -6.40
C ARG A 38 -7.45 -23.18 -7.86
N VAL A 39 -8.03 -22.09 -8.38
CA VAL A 39 -7.88 -21.68 -9.78
C VAL A 39 -6.51 -21.02 -10.05
N ASN A 40 -5.92 -20.33 -9.06
CA ASN A 40 -4.80 -19.42 -9.28
C ASN A 40 -3.63 -19.61 -8.30
N LYS A 41 -3.42 -20.84 -7.80
CA LYS A 41 -2.38 -21.15 -6.81
C LYS A 41 -0.97 -20.75 -7.28
N ALA A 42 -0.65 -21.04 -8.54
CA ALA A 42 0.65 -20.75 -9.14
C ALA A 42 0.92 -19.24 -9.23
N ALA A 43 0.03 -18.47 -9.86
CA ALA A 43 0.25 -17.03 -10.01
C ALA A 43 0.21 -16.28 -8.66
N ARG A 44 -0.54 -16.79 -7.66
CA ARG A 44 -0.51 -16.24 -6.30
C ARG A 44 0.87 -16.39 -5.67
N LYS A 45 1.50 -17.57 -5.81
CA LYS A 45 2.86 -17.81 -5.31
C LYS A 45 3.88 -16.92 -6.02
N ILE A 46 3.80 -16.80 -7.34
CA ILE A 46 4.70 -15.93 -8.13
C ILE A 46 4.62 -14.48 -7.65
N ARG A 47 3.41 -13.94 -7.42
CA ARG A 47 3.24 -12.57 -6.90
C ARG A 47 3.76 -12.40 -5.47
N GLN A 48 3.62 -13.41 -4.62
CA GLN A 48 4.18 -13.36 -3.27
C GLN A 48 5.71 -13.41 -3.29
N SER A 49 6.32 -14.14 -4.23
CA SER A 49 7.78 -14.14 -4.40
C SER A 49 8.33 -12.88 -5.06
N GLN A 50 7.51 -12.16 -5.83
CA GLN A 50 7.84 -10.88 -6.43
C GLN A 50 7.63 -9.78 -5.37
N GLY A 51 8.65 -9.57 -4.53
CA GLY A 51 8.65 -8.44 -3.59
C GLY A 51 8.49 -7.12 -4.33
N ILE A 52 7.82 -6.14 -3.71
CA ILE A 52 7.76 -4.79 -4.26
C ILE A 52 9.18 -4.24 -4.29
N ASN A 53 9.75 -4.08 -5.50
CA ASN A 53 11.04 -3.43 -5.65
C ASN A 53 10.88 -1.94 -5.36
N ARG A 54 11.24 -1.53 -4.14
CA ARG A 54 11.20 -0.13 -3.73
C ARG A 54 12.36 0.59 -4.40
N ARG A 55 12.05 1.63 -5.17
CA ARG A 55 13.07 2.51 -5.77
C ARG A 55 13.89 3.17 -4.65
N VAL A 56 15.20 3.21 -4.83
CA VAL A 56 16.08 4.00 -3.96
C VAL A 56 15.89 5.47 -4.32
N TYR A 57 15.15 6.18 -3.48
CA TYR A 57 14.91 7.61 -3.62
C TYR A 57 15.98 8.40 -2.86
N ARG A 58 16.67 9.32 -3.56
CA ARG A 58 17.68 10.22 -2.99
C ARG A 58 17.35 11.66 -3.40
N VAL A 59 17.38 12.55 -2.42
CA VAL A 59 17.28 14.00 -2.62
C VAL A 59 18.70 14.56 -2.57
N SER A 60 18.95 15.67 -3.25
CA SER A 60 20.30 16.23 -3.38
C SER A 60 20.82 16.90 -2.11
N ARG A 61 19.93 17.56 -1.34
CA ARG A 61 20.29 18.38 -0.17
C ARG A 61 19.15 18.43 0.86
N PRO A 62 19.46 18.68 2.14
CA PRO A 62 18.44 19.02 3.14
C PRO A 62 17.54 20.18 2.68
N ASN A 63 16.28 20.20 3.10
CA ASN A 63 15.27 21.21 2.76
C ASN A 63 14.89 21.33 1.28
N TYR A 64 15.43 20.50 0.38
CA TYR A 64 15.10 20.58 -1.04
C TYR A 64 13.70 20.01 -1.35
N LEU A 65 13.25 19.00 -0.59
CA LEU A 65 11.93 18.42 -0.73
C LEU A 65 11.39 17.95 0.61
N TRP A 66 10.14 18.31 0.89
CA TRP A 66 9.42 17.88 2.09
C TRP A 66 8.27 16.96 1.71
N HIS A 67 8.16 15.83 2.40
CA HIS A 67 7.05 14.88 2.26
C HIS A 67 6.01 15.12 3.35
N MET A 68 4.73 15.18 2.96
CA MET A 68 3.60 15.25 3.88
C MET A 68 2.70 14.05 3.64
N ASP A 69 2.35 13.33 4.71
CA ASP A 69 1.39 12.21 4.65
C ASP A 69 0.36 12.29 5.78
N GLY A 70 -0.84 11.77 5.52
CA GLY A 70 -1.98 11.81 6.41
C GLY A 70 -2.34 10.43 6.96
N TYR A 71 -2.33 10.29 8.28
CA TYR A 71 -2.83 9.10 8.95
C TYR A 71 -4.33 9.22 9.23
N HIS A 72 -5.14 8.74 8.29
CA HIS A 72 -6.60 8.88 8.32
C HIS A 72 -7.35 7.82 9.15
N LYS A 73 -6.67 6.88 9.83
CA LYS A 73 -7.38 5.81 10.56
C LYS A 73 -8.22 6.33 11.75
N LEU A 74 -7.88 7.51 12.26
CA LEU A 74 -8.55 8.14 13.39
C LEU A 74 -9.66 9.12 12.97
N ILE A 75 -9.99 9.21 11.69
CA ILE A 75 -11.02 10.13 11.17
C ILE A 75 -12.39 9.91 11.82
N ARG A 76 -12.70 8.68 12.25
CA ARG A 76 -13.95 8.37 12.99
C ARG A 76 -14.04 9.02 14.36
N TYR A 77 -12.90 9.41 14.94
CA TYR A 77 -12.79 10.13 16.21
C TYR A 77 -12.60 11.64 16.01
N GLY A 78 -12.72 12.13 14.77
CA GLY A 78 -12.72 13.56 14.47
C GLY A 78 -11.35 14.20 14.23
N PHE A 79 -10.26 13.42 14.15
CA PHE A 79 -8.94 13.97 13.85
C PHE A 79 -8.10 13.09 12.91
N VAL A 80 -7.20 13.76 12.18
CA VAL A 80 -6.23 13.17 11.26
C VAL A 80 -4.85 13.62 11.69
N ILE A 81 -3.89 12.71 11.75
CA ILE A 81 -2.51 13.05 12.09
C ILE A 81 -1.76 13.29 10.78
N HIS A 82 -1.22 14.49 10.59
CA HIS A 82 -0.36 14.80 9.45
C HIS A 82 1.10 14.75 9.91
N GLY A 83 1.91 13.94 9.22
CA GLY A 83 3.34 13.85 9.44
C GLY A 83 4.10 14.53 8.31
N ILE A 84 5.12 15.30 8.67
CA ILE A 84 6.00 15.99 7.72
C ILE A 84 7.45 15.52 7.92
N ILE A 85 8.11 15.12 6.83
CA ILE A 85 9.46 14.55 6.83
C ILE A 85 10.29 15.20 5.73
N ASP A 86 11.55 15.56 6.01
CA ASP A 86 12.49 16.00 4.98
C ASP A 86 12.95 14.83 4.10
N GLY A 87 12.91 15.02 2.79
CA GLY A 87 13.17 13.96 1.80
C GLY A 87 14.63 13.55 1.68
N TYR A 88 15.57 14.37 2.19
CA TYR A 88 16.99 14.05 2.21
C TYR A 88 17.33 13.15 3.39
N CYS A 89 17.02 13.59 4.61
CA CYS A 89 17.40 12.90 5.84
C CYS A 89 16.38 11.86 6.31
N ARG A 90 15.14 11.93 5.81
CA ARG A 90 13.99 11.13 6.24
C ARG A 90 13.69 11.22 7.75
N THR A 91 14.06 12.32 8.40
CA THR A 91 13.69 12.57 9.80
C THR A 91 12.42 13.41 9.89
N VAL A 92 11.60 13.07 10.88
CA VAL A 92 10.46 13.87 11.29
C VAL A 92 11.01 15.15 11.90
N TRP A 93 10.46 16.29 11.50
CA TRP A 93 10.84 17.56 12.11
C TRP A 93 10.39 17.57 13.59
N SER A 94 11.34 17.41 14.52
CA SER A 94 11.10 17.52 15.96
C SER A 94 12.25 18.26 16.63
N ASN A 95 12.10 19.58 16.70
CA ASN A 95 12.92 20.56 17.41
C ASN A 95 14.40 20.70 16.99
N SER A 96 14.78 21.95 16.72
CA SER A 96 15.90 22.40 15.90
C SER A 96 17.32 22.19 16.44
N LEU A 97 17.52 21.44 17.52
CA LEU A 97 18.80 21.42 18.27
C LEU A 97 19.65 20.16 18.09
N LEU A 98 19.15 19.12 17.42
CA LEU A 98 19.89 17.88 17.13
C LEU A 98 19.40 17.26 15.82
N HIS A 99 19.57 17.95 14.68
CA HIS A 99 19.23 17.37 13.38
C HIS A 99 20.50 16.91 12.66
N PRO A 100 20.78 15.59 12.62
CA PRO A 100 22.04 15.03 12.11
C PRO A 100 22.31 15.29 10.61
N CYS A 101 21.40 15.95 9.90
CA CYS A 101 21.55 16.30 8.49
C CYS A 101 21.84 17.77 8.21
N TYR A 102 21.66 18.67 9.20
CA TYR A 102 22.10 20.06 9.08
C TYR A 102 23.47 20.27 9.70
N ASP A 103 23.92 19.37 10.58
CA ASP A 103 25.24 19.42 11.23
C ASP A 103 26.42 18.98 10.33
N LEU A 104 26.14 18.62 9.07
CA LEU A 104 27.13 18.16 8.06
C LEU A 104 27.28 19.14 6.89
N ILE A 105 26.78 20.37 7.03
CA ILE A 105 27.00 21.51 6.11
C ILE A 105 27.71 22.59 6.92
#